data_AF-A0A1C6QWZ7-F1
#
_entry.id   AF-A0A1C6QWZ7-F1
#
_cell.length_a   1.000
_cell.length_b   1.000
_cell.length_c   1.000
_cell.angle_alpha   90.00
_cell.angle_beta   90.00
_cell.angle_gamma   90.00
#
_symmetry.space_group_name_H-M   'P 1'
#
loop_
_entity.id
_entity.type
_entity.pdbx_description
1 polymer ?
#
loop_
_entity_poly.entity_id
_entity_poly.type
_entity_poly.pdbx_seq_one_letter_code
_entity_poly.pdbx_strand_id
1 'polypeptide(L)'
;MDALIDFDVTLDPQEPNVTFKATGLTDAALSATLEKIVLNAVTLNPVSDAAKLVAGPANALASLAPGVLKKALEGKKTVDIPLDKPLGTDITVNGQTVSVKLTSPELGSHDGMLMVSGTFVVS
;
A
#
# COMPACT_ATOMS: atom_id res chain seq x y z
N MET A 1 -21.12 -24.54 -12.61
CA MET A 1 -22.33 -24.46 -11.78
C MET A 1 -22.52 -22.98 -11.54
N ASP A 2 -23.46 -22.37 -12.23
CA ASP A 2 -23.66 -20.92 -12.17
C ASP A 2 -24.26 -20.56 -10.81
N ALA A 3 -23.79 -19.47 -10.20
CA ALA A 3 -24.29 -19.03 -8.92
C ALA A 3 -25.77 -18.66 -9.04
N LEU A 4 -26.61 -19.13 -8.10
CA LEU A 4 -28.04 -18.83 -8.10
C LEU A 4 -28.31 -17.32 -8.01
N ILE A 5 -27.44 -16.59 -7.32
CA ILE A 5 -27.45 -15.13 -7.23
C ILE A 5 -26.05 -14.67 -7.60
N ASP A 6 -25.95 -13.87 -8.66
CA ASP A 6 -24.68 -13.38 -9.20
C ASP A 6 -24.74 -11.90 -9.58
N PHE A 7 -23.64 -11.19 -9.31
CA PHE A 7 -23.46 -9.77 -9.51
C PHE A 7 -22.07 -9.46 -10.07
N ASP A 8 -22.03 -8.65 -11.13
CA ASP A 8 -20.80 -8.00 -11.57
C ASP A 8 -20.53 -6.76 -10.72
N VAL A 9 -19.27 -6.53 -10.38
CA VAL A 9 -18.86 -5.38 -9.57
C VAL A 9 -18.27 -4.31 -10.45
N THR A 10 -18.78 -3.08 -10.34
CA THR A 10 -18.15 -1.88 -10.92
C THR A 10 -17.63 -1.00 -9.80
N LEU A 11 -16.42 -0.49 -9.97
CA LEU A 11 -15.78 0.44 -9.06
C LEU A 11 -15.72 1.82 -9.73
N ASP A 12 -15.85 2.88 -8.95
CA ASP A 12 -15.52 4.23 -9.38
C ASP A 12 -14.43 4.83 -8.48
N PRO A 13 -13.24 5.15 -9.01
CA PRO A 13 -12.77 4.79 -10.34
C PRO A 13 -12.58 3.26 -10.47
N GLN A 14 -12.59 2.75 -11.70
CA GLN A 14 -12.43 1.31 -12.01
C GLN A 14 -11.13 0.74 -11.40
N GLU A 15 -10.07 1.55 -11.41
CA GLU A 15 -8.81 1.29 -10.71
C GLU A 15 -8.64 2.33 -9.61
N PRO A 16 -8.91 1.99 -8.34
CA PRO A 16 -8.76 2.90 -7.22
C PRO A 16 -7.32 3.38 -7.07
N ASN A 17 -7.13 4.70 -7.01
CA ASN A 17 -5.82 5.26 -6.72
C ASN A 17 -5.52 5.13 -5.23
N VAL A 18 -4.37 4.58 -4.90
CA VAL A 18 -3.88 4.45 -3.52
C VAL A 18 -2.63 5.29 -3.33
N THR A 19 -2.58 6.04 -2.22
CA THR A 19 -1.43 6.84 -1.84
C THR A 19 -0.84 6.26 -0.58
N PHE A 20 0.46 6.00 -0.61
CA PHE A 20 1.23 5.54 0.53
C PHE A 20 2.12 6.65 1.03
N LYS A 21 2.23 6.76 2.35
CA LYS A 21 3.18 7.62 3.02
C LYS A 21 4.29 6.77 3.58
N ALA A 22 5.53 7.07 3.24
CA ALA A 22 6.69 6.46 3.87
C ALA A 22 6.72 6.85 5.36
N THR A 23 6.84 5.87 6.25
CA THR A 23 6.77 6.07 7.71
C THR A 23 7.98 5.55 8.47
N GLY A 24 8.80 4.69 7.85
CA GLY A 24 10.03 4.20 8.45
C GLY A 24 10.95 3.58 7.42
N LEU A 25 12.22 3.46 7.76
CA LEU A 25 13.22 2.86 6.91
C LEU A 25 14.18 2.02 7.75
N THR A 26 14.56 0.87 7.21
CA THR A 26 15.55 -0.04 7.78
C THR A 26 16.52 -0.49 6.69
N ASP A 27 17.58 -1.20 7.07
CA ASP A 27 18.52 -1.82 6.13
C ASP A 27 17.86 -2.85 5.18
N ALA A 28 16.65 -3.32 5.47
CA ALA A 28 15.99 -4.37 4.69
C ALA A 28 14.70 -3.90 3.99
N ALA A 29 14.04 -2.86 4.50
CA ALA A 29 12.73 -2.45 4.02
C ALA A 29 12.41 -0.98 4.27
N LEU A 30 11.63 -0.40 3.35
CA LEU A 30 10.89 0.85 3.51
C LEU A 30 9.50 0.52 4.05
N SER A 31 9.19 0.98 5.26
CA SER A 31 7.84 0.88 5.81
C SER A 31 7.00 2.03 5.27
N ALA A 32 5.84 1.70 4.71
CA ALA A 32 4.89 2.66 4.19
C ALA A 32 3.50 2.38 4.75
N THR A 33 2.83 3.44 5.19
CA THR A 33 1.44 3.37 5.65
C THR A 33 0.51 3.85 4.56
N LEU A 34 -0.57 3.11 4.31
CA LEU A 34 -1.60 3.54 3.37
C LEU A 34 -2.24 4.84 3.90
N GLU A 35 -2.01 5.94 3.20
CA GLU A 35 -2.49 7.26 3.61
C GLU A 35 -3.90 7.50 3.08
N LYS A 36 -4.15 7.14 1.82
CA LYS A 36 -5.39 7.47 1.13
C LYS A 36 -5.78 6.43 0.10
N ILE A 37 -7.07 6.15 -0.01
CA ILE A 37 -7.68 5.37 -1.08
C ILE A 37 -8.75 6.24 -1.75
N VAL A 38 -8.61 6.45 -3.05
CA VAL A 38 -9.64 7.09 -3.88
C VAL A 38 -10.53 6.00 -4.45
N LEU A 39 -11.54 5.61 -3.66
CA LEU A 39 -12.69 4.83 -4.08
C LEU A 39 -13.94 5.64 -3.72
N ASN A 40 -14.76 5.94 -4.72
CA ASN A 40 -15.95 6.78 -4.60
C ASN A 40 -17.22 5.93 -4.50
N ALA A 41 -17.33 4.90 -5.34
CA ALA A 41 -18.50 4.05 -5.40
C ALA A 41 -18.14 2.59 -5.66
N VAL A 42 -19.02 1.71 -5.17
CA VAL A 42 -19.08 0.30 -5.53
C VAL A 42 -20.51 0.02 -5.96
N THR A 43 -20.69 -0.53 -7.15
CA THR A 43 -21.98 -0.88 -7.71
C THR A 43 -22.03 -2.38 -8.00
N LEU A 44 -23.12 -3.02 -7.58
CA LEU A 44 -23.39 -4.42 -7.84
C LEU A 44 -24.42 -4.51 -8.96
N ASN A 45 -23.99 -4.94 -10.14
CA ASN A 45 -24.82 -5.08 -11.31
C ASN A 45 -25.36 -6.52 -11.37
N PRO A 46 -26.68 -6.74 -11.20
CA PRO A 46 -27.24 -8.09 -11.18
C PRO A 46 -27.09 -8.77 -12.54
N VAL A 47 -26.46 -9.95 -12.55
CA VAL A 47 -26.27 -10.77 -13.76
C VAL A 47 -27.43 -11.76 -13.91
N SER A 48 -27.86 -12.35 -12.80
CA SER A 48 -28.96 -13.33 -12.75
C SER A 48 -30.32 -12.69 -12.45
N ASP A 49 -31.41 -13.35 -12.85
CA ASP A 49 -32.77 -12.88 -12.53
C ASP A 49 -33.06 -12.87 -11.03
N ALA A 50 -32.52 -13.83 -10.27
CA ALA A 50 -32.63 -13.83 -8.82
C ALA A 50 -31.87 -12.65 -8.18
N ALA A 51 -30.71 -12.25 -8.75
CA ALA A 51 -29.97 -11.07 -8.29
C ALA A 51 -30.75 -9.77 -8.48
N LYS A 52 -31.55 -9.64 -9.56
CA LYS A 52 -32.40 -8.46 -9.78
C LYS A 52 -33.38 -8.23 -8.62
N LEU A 53 -33.89 -9.31 -8.01
CA LEU A 53 -34.83 -9.23 -6.89
C LEU A 53 -34.20 -8.63 -5.62
N VAL A 54 -32.89 -8.80 -5.45
CA VAL A 54 -32.14 -8.33 -4.27
C VAL A 54 -31.19 -7.17 -4.58
N ALA A 55 -31.19 -6.66 -5.82
CA ALA A 55 -30.25 -5.64 -6.29
C ALA A 55 -30.34 -4.31 -5.52
N GLY A 56 -31.55 -3.88 -5.13
CA GLY A 56 -31.74 -2.65 -4.35
C GLY A 56 -31.05 -2.72 -2.98
N PRO A 57 -31.42 -3.68 -2.11
CA PRO A 57 -30.74 -3.90 -0.85
C PRO A 57 -29.23 -4.16 -1.00
N ALA A 58 -28.81 -4.92 -2.02
CA ALA A 58 -27.41 -5.20 -2.27
C ALA A 58 -26.61 -3.91 -2.60
N ASN A 59 -27.13 -3.05 -3.47
CA ASN A 59 -26.49 -1.77 -3.79
C ASN A 59 -26.54 -0.77 -2.63
N ALA A 60 -27.57 -0.82 -1.78
CA ALA A 60 -27.60 -0.02 -0.55
C ALA A 60 -26.43 -0.40 0.36
N LEU A 61 -26.12 -1.69 0.51
CA LEU A 61 -24.94 -2.15 1.24
C LEU A 61 -23.64 -1.77 0.52
N ALA A 62 -23.58 -1.93 -0.80
CA ALA A 62 -22.40 -1.60 -1.61
C ALA A 62 -22.02 -0.10 -1.51
N SER A 63 -23.01 0.78 -1.41
CA SER A 63 -22.78 2.23 -1.24
C SER A 63 -21.99 2.59 0.03
N LEU A 64 -21.99 1.72 1.03
CA LEU A 64 -21.25 1.89 2.28
C LEU A 64 -19.79 1.40 2.16
N ALA A 65 -19.51 0.52 1.20
CA ALA A 65 -18.21 -0.14 1.08
C ALA A 65 -17.02 0.84 0.98
N PRO A 66 -17.08 1.94 0.17
CA PRO A 66 -15.97 2.90 0.12
C PRO A 66 -15.64 3.51 1.48
N GLY A 67 -16.66 3.91 2.25
CA GLY A 67 -16.48 4.50 3.57
C GLY A 67 -15.93 3.51 4.59
N VAL A 68 -16.39 2.26 4.55
CA VAL A 68 -15.90 1.19 5.42
C VAL A 68 -14.44 0.87 5.10
N LEU A 69 -14.09 0.75 3.81
CA LEU A 69 -12.74 0.46 3.35
C LEU A 69 -11.76 1.55 3.83
N LYS A 70 -12.10 2.83 3.61
CA LYS A 70 -11.28 3.96 4.06
C LYS A 70 -11.04 3.91 5.57
N LYS A 71 -12.09 3.75 6.37
CA LYS A 71 -11.99 3.65 7.83
C LYS A 71 -11.18 2.45 8.32
N ALA A 72 -11.21 1.34 7.57
CA ALA A 72 -10.50 0.12 7.95
C ALA A 72 -9.01 0.17 7.61
N LEU A 73 -8.64 0.85 6.51
CA LEU A 73 -7.30 0.75 5.93
C LEU A 73 -6.47 2.04 6.07
N GLU A 74 -7.05 3.22 5.82
CA GLU A 74 -6.32 4.49 5.82
C GLU A 74 -5.72 4.79 7.21
N GLY A 75 -4.42 5.10 7.24
CA GLY A 75 -3.65 5.39 8.45
C GLY A 75 -3.40 4.19 9.36
N LYS A 76 -3.90 2.98 9.02
CA LYS A 76 -3.86 1.80 9.89
C LYS A 76 -3.04 0.65 9.33
N LYS A 77 -3.03 0.50 8.01
CA LYS A 77 -2.29 -0.57 7.35
C LYS A 77 -0.93 -0.06 6.92
N THR A 78 0.09 -0.67 7.50
CA THR A 78 1.48 -0.53 7.10
C THR A 78 1.91 -1.75 6.33
N VAL A 79 2.71 -1.53 5.29
CA VAL A 79 3.37 -2.56 4.50
C VAL A 79 4.87 -2.29 4.51
N ASP A 80 5.66 -3.35 4.59
CA ASP A 80 7.10 -3.27 4.41
C ASP A 80 7.43 -3.60 2.96
N ILE A 81 8.00 -2.62 2.26
CA ILE A 81 8.48 -2.75 0.89
C ILE A 81 9.95 -3.15 0.97
N PRO A 82 10.32 -4.37 0.53
CA PRO A 82 11.70 -4.84 0.64
C PRO A 82 12.63 -3.98 -0.22
N LEU A 83 13.85 -3.76 0.27
CA LEU A 83 14.92 -3.13 -0.48
C LEU A 83 15.73 -4.21 -1.21
N ASP A 84 16.05 -3.97 -2.48
CA ASP A 84 16.86 -4.90 -3.28
C ASP A 84 18.30 -5.02 -2.77
N LYS A 85 18.78 -3.99 -2.07
CA LYS A 85 20.12 -3.93 -1.46
C LYS A 85 20.06 -3.20 -0.12
N PRO A 86 20.93 -3.56 0.84
CA PRO A 86 21.03 -2.85 2.10
C PRO A 86 21.37 -1.36 1.93
N LEU A 87 20.99 -0.54 2.93
CA LEU A 87 21.37 0.87 3.03
C LEU A 87 22.82 1.00 3.50
N GLY A 88 23.72 0.56 2.63
CA GLY A 88 25.14 0.50 2.89
C GLY A 88 25.91 0.03 1.67
N THR A 89 27.23 0.02 1.81
CA THR A 89 28.12 -0.53 0.80
C THR A 89 29.25 -1.29 1.47
N ASP A 90 29.66 -2.37 0.83
CA ASP A 90 30.86 -3.10 1.19
C ASP A 90 32.01 -2.60 0.31
N ILE A 91 33.15 -2.32 0.93
CA ILE A 91 34.36 -1.87 0.24
C ILE A 91 35.44 -2.92 0.51
N THR A 92 35.89 -3.61 -0.54
CA THR A 92 36.99 -4.57 -0.42
C THR A 92 38.32 -3.91 -0.77
N VAL A 93 39.27 -3.93 0.18
CA VAL A 93 40.64 -3.43 -0.01
C VAL A 93 41.63 -4.48 0.49
N ASN A 94 42.57 -4.89 -0.36
CA ASN A 94 43.62 -5.87 -0.02
C ASN A 94 43.10 -7.18 0.62
N GLY A 95 41.94 -7.69 0.17
CA GLY A 95 41.34 -8.92 0.68
C GLY A 95 40.58 -8.78 2.01
N GLN A 96 40.51 -7.57 2.57
CA GLN A 96 39.65 -7.25 3.71
C GLN A 96 38.40 -6.52 3.21
N THR A 97 37.23 -6.91 3.72
CA THR A 97 35.96 -6.24 3.42
C THR A 97 35.60 -5.34 4.59
N VAL A 98 35.44 -4.04 4.30
CA VAL A 98 34.93 -3.05 5.24
C VAL A 98 33.48 -2.80 4.89
N SER A 99 32.58 -3.01 5.86
CA SER A 99 31.15 -2.74 5.70
C SER A 99 30.83 -1.33 6.18
N VAL A 100 30.20 -0.52 5.34
CA VAL A 100 29.68 0.80 5.72
C VAL A 100 28.17 0.73 5.71
N LYS A 101 27.53 0.87 6.87
CA LYS A 101 26.06 0.79 7.02
C LYS A 101 25.50 2.03 7.70
N LEU A 102 24.30 2.44 7.31
CA LEU A 102 23.56 3.50 7.98
C LEU A 102 22.85 2.95 9.23
N THR A 103 23.31 3.36 10.41
CA THR A 103 22.58 3.09 11.66
C THR A 103 21.44 4.06 11.83
N SER A 104 20.24 3.53 12.10
CA SER A 104 19.00 4.29 12.32
C SER A 104 18.72 5.31 11.21
N PRO A 105 18.53 4.86 9.95
CA PRO A 105 18.29 5.75 8.85
C PRO A 105 16.99 6.55 9.06
N GLU A 106 17.08 7.85 8.84
CA GLU A 106 15.99 8.80 8.89
C GLU A 106 15.50 9.10 7.47
N LEU A 107 14.18 9.20 7.34
CA LEU A 107 13.51 9.59 6.10
C LEU A 107 13.25 11.09 6.10
N GLY A 108 13.69 11.75 5.04
CA GLY A 108 13.44 13.16 4.76
C GLY A 108 12.90 13.39 3.35
N SER A 109 12.55 14.63 3.06
CA SER A 109 12.21 15.07 1.71
C SER A 109 12.85 16.43 1.46
N HIS A 110 13.49 16.57 0.30
CA HIS A 110 14.08 17.82 -0.16
C HIS A 110 13.83 17.96 -1.66
N ASP A 111 13.26 19.09 -2.08
CA ASP A 111 12.92 19.40 -3.49
C ASP A 111 12.12 18.28 -4.20
N GLY A 112 11.23 17.61 -3.47
CA GLY A 112 10.42 16.51 -4.00
C GLY A 112 11.14 15.17 -4.15
N MET A 113 12.42 15.10 -3.76
CA MET A 113 13.18 13.86 -3.69
C MET A 113 13.13 13.28 -2.27
N LEU A 114 12.98 11.95 -2.19
CA LEU A 114 13.16 11.21 -0.95
C LEU A 114 14.64 11.27 -0.55
N MET A 115 14.90 11.75 0.66
CA MET A 115 16.24 11.71 1.26
C MET A 115 16.31 10.64 2.32
N VAL A 116 17.44 9.95 2.35
CA VAL A 116 17.83 9.03 3.41
C VAL A 116 19.09 9.60 4.05
N SER A 117 19.03 9.83 5.36
CA SER A 117 20.17 10.31 6.15
C SER A 117 20.38 9.44 7.37
N GLY A 118 21.58 9.41 7.93
CA GLY A 118 21.86 8.65 9.14
C GLY A 118 23.33 8.70 9.50
N THR A 119 23.66 8.18 10.67
CA THR A 119 25.05 8.01 11.08
C THR A 119 25.58 6.71 10.50
N PHE A 120 26.72 6.75 9.84
CA PHE A 120 27.35 5.53 9.33
C PHE A 120 28.23 4.87 10.40
N VAL A 121 28.20 3.55 10.45
CA VAL A 121 29.15 2.75 11.23
C VAL A 121 30.02 1.96 10.25
N VAL A 122 31.31 1.92 10.56
CA VAL A 122 32.33 1.19 9.80
C VAL A 122 32.78 0.01 10.63
N SER A 123 32.74 -1.19 10.05
CA SER A 123 33.19 -2.44 10.68
C SER A 123 33.89 -3.37 9.69
#